data_AF-A0A354LYT2-F1
#
_entry.id   AF-A0A354LYT2-F1
#
_cell.length_a   1.000
_cell.length_b   1.000
_cell.length_c   1.000
_cell.angle_alpha   90.00
_cell.angle_beta   90.00
_cell.angle_gamma   90.00
#
_symmetry.space_group_name_H-M   'P 1'
#
loop_
_entity.id
_entity.type
_entity.pdbx_description
1 polymer ?
#
loop_
_entity_poly.entity_id
_entity_poly.type
_entity_poly.pdbx_seq_one_letter_code
_entity_poly.pdbx_strand_id
1 'polypeptide(L)'
;YFNSANRCSYILYSPELVETYGHIKAWEKEDIVKDGRPNAAGWLLPEGHNIHRRYPEVAILIPDTMGRACGGLCASCQRMYDFQSERLNFEFENLRPKESWEKKLKRLMDYFETDTQLRDILITGGDALMSQNKTLRNILEAVYRMAVRKRKANKNRPEGEKYAELQRIRLGSRLLAYLPMRIDQELIDILKEFKEKASAIGVKQFIIQTHFQTPLEVTPEAKNAIRKILSAGWLITNQLVYTVAASRRGHTTRLRQILNHLGVVCYYTFSVKGFNENHAVFTPNSRSLQEQHEEKIYGNLSAEQAKELCSILESGENTANSLRSFLSKHHLPFAATDRNVLNLPGIGKSMTFQTIGITEDGKRILRFDHDHTRKHSPIIDKMEYVYIKENKSIAEYLRQLIKIGEDAEDYATIWKYYQGETEPRFKLYEYPELPFQVTKQISNLIIN
;
A
#
# COMPACT_ATOMS: atom_id res chain seq x y z
N TYR A 1 -22.05 3.06 -28.67
CA TYR A 1 -21.79 4.05 -27.60
C TYR A 1 -21.33 3.30 -26.36
N PHE A 2 -20.02 3.20 -26.14
CA PHE A 2 -19.49 2.56 -24.93
C PHE A 2 -19.73 3.48 -23.74
N ASN A 3 -20.49 3.03 -22.74
CA ASN A 3 -20.76 3.81 -21.53
C ASN A 3 -19.46 3.95 -20.71
N SER A 4 -18.69 5.00 -21.00
CA SER A 4 -17.37 5.28 -20.42
C SER A 4 -17.42 5.45 -18.90
N ALA A 5 -18.56 5.88 -18.35
CA ALA A 5 -18.74 6.08 -16.92
C ALA A 5 -18.52 4.79 -16.12
N ASN A 6 -19.07 3.66 -16.58
CA ASN A 6 -18.96 2.41 -15.82
C ASN A 6 -17.55 1.79 -15.90
N ARG A 7 -16.77 2.11 -16.93
CA ARG A 7 -15.36 1.66 -17.08
C ARG A 7 -14.37 2.52 -16.28
N CYS A 8 -14.81 3.70 -15.83
CA CYS A 8 -14.03 4.64 -15.02
C CYS A 8 -14.56 4.76 -13.57
N SER A 9 -15.34 3.79 -13.09
CA SER A 9 -15.96 3.81 -11.76
C SER A 9 -14.97 3.89 -10.59
N TYR A 10 -13.68 3.73 -10.82
CA TYR A 10 -12.62 3.93 -9.83
C TYR A 10 -12.37 5.42 -9.46
N ILE A 11 -12.86 6.36 -10.28
CA ILE A 11 -12.77 7.83 -10.06
C ILE A 11 -14.13 8.54 -10.09
N LEU A 12 -15.21 7.83 -10.45
CA LEU A 12 -16.57 8.38 -10.45
C LEU A 12 -17.31 7.92 -9.19
N TYR A 13 -17.92 8.86 -8.48
CA TYR A 13 -18.63 8.55 -7.23
C TYR A 13 -20.02 8.00 -7.52
N SER A 14 -20.37 6.90 -6.86
CA SER A 14 -21.69 6.31 -6.95
C SER A 14 -22.68 7.01 -6.00
N PRO A 15 -23.99 6.86 -6.21
CA PRO A 15 -24.99 7.35 -5.28
C PRO A 15 -24.76 6.86 -3.85
N GLU A 16 -24.41 5.58 -3.67
CA GLU A 16 -24.16 5.01 -2.34
C GLU A 16 -22.99 5.71 -1.63
N LEU A 17 -21.92 6.05 -2.35
CA LEU A 17 -20.79 6.81 -1.80
C LEU A 17 -21.22 8.23 -1.43
N VAL A 18 -22.01 8.89 -2.27
CA VAL A 18 -22.49 10.26 -2.02
C VAL A 18 -23.43 10.30 -0.82
N GLU A 19 -24.38 9.37 -0.73
CA GLU A 19 -25.39 9.29 0.34
C GLU A 19 -24.78 8.94 1.70
N THR A 20 -23.71 8.15 1.72
CA THR A 20 -23.02 7.76 2.96
C THR A 20 -21.94 8.75 3.38
N TYR A 21 -21.56 9.69 2.52
CA TYR A 21 -20.54 10.70 2.82
C TYR A 21 -20.97 11.55 4.03
N GLY A 22 -20.09 11.70 5.02
CA GLY A 22 -20.39 12.31 6.32
C GLY A 22 -20.70 11.28 7.42
N HIS A 23 -20.98 10.03 7.06
CA HIS A 23 -21.26 8.93 8.00
C HIS A 23 -20.35 7.71 7.84
N ILE A 24 -19.32 7.80 6.99
CA ILE A 24 -18.35 6.72 6.75
C ILE A 24 -17.60 6.42 8.06
N LYS A 25 -17.21 5.17 8.30
CA LYS A 25 -16.41 4.80 9.49
C LYS A 25 -15.08 4.21 9.09
N ALA A 26 -14.09 4.30 9.97
CA ALA A 26 -12.83 3.61 9.76
C ALA A 26 -13.06 2.09 9.69
N TRP A 27 -12.55 1.45 8.64
CA TRP A 27 -12.61 -0.01 8.48
C TRP A 27 -11.66 -0.70 9.45
N GLU A 28 -10.46 -0.14 9.60
CA GLU A 28 -9.45 -0.69 10.49
C GLU A 28 -9.56 -0.10 11.87
N LYS A 29 -9.72 -0.99 12.85
CA LYS A 29 -9.83 -0.62 14.26
C LYS A 29 -8.52 -0.01 14.77
N GLU A 30 -7.40 -0.35 14.15
CA GLU A 30 -6.05 0.14 14.47
C GLU A 30 -5.87 1.63 14.19
N ASP A 31 -6.70 2.21 13.34
CA ASP A 31 -6.65 3.64 12.99
C ASP A 31 -7.45 4.51 13.99
N ILE A 32 -8.20 3.88 14.91
CA ILE A 32 -8.85 4.55 16.03
C ILE A 32 -7.85 4.68 17.19
N VAL A 33 -7.16 5.82 17.25
CA VAL A 33 -6.12 6.12 18.24
C VAL A 33 -6.66 7.01 19.36
N LYS A 34 -6.29 6.70 20.61
CA LYS A 34 -6.57 7.51 21.80
C LYS A 34 -5.29 7.71 22.60
N ASP A 35 -5.05 8.93 23.05
CA ASP A 35 -3.83 9.26 23.78
C ASP A 35 -3.69 8.41 25.05
N GLY A 36 -2.48 7.91 25.29
CA GLY A 36 -2.15 7.04 26.42
C GLY A 36 -2.75 5.63 26.35
N ARG A 37 -3.42 5.23 25.26
CA ARG A 37 -4.00 3.89 25.09
C ARG A 37 -3.45 3.18 23.85
N PRO A 38 -3.25 1.86 23.90
CA PRO A 38 -2.85 1.11 22.72
C PRO A 38 -3.97 1.10 21.67
N ASN A 39 -3.60 1.12 20.40
CA ASN A 39 -4.55 0.88 19.31
C ASN A 39 -4.98 -0.60 19.26
N ALA A 40 -5.86 -0.98 18.33
CA ALA A 40 -6.34 -2.36 18.23
C ALA A 40 -5.24 -3.39 17.94
N ALA A 41 -4.07 -2.98 17.45
CA ALA A 41 -2.89 -3.82 17.28
C ALA A 41 -1.88 -3.70 18.44
N GLY A 42 -2.25 -3.05 19.55
CA GLY A 42 -1.48 -3.01 20.79
C GLY A 42 -0.47 -1.89 20.89
N TRP A 43 -0.36 -1.07 19.85
CA TRP A 43 0.70 -0.07 19.76
C TRP A 43 0.31 1.19 20.51
N LEU A 44 1.17 1.63 21.43
CA LEU A 44 1.18 3.00 21.92
C LEU A 44 1.74 3.90 20.82
N LEU A 45 0.95 4.90 20.46
CA LEU A 45 1.28 5.87 19.42
C LEU A 45 1.41 7.25 20.08
N PRO A 46 2.35 8.08 19.64
CA PRO A 46 2.47 9.45 20.16
C PRO A 46 1.20 10.23 19.81
N GLU A 47 0.84 11.18 20.67
CA GLU A 47 -0.41 11.95 20.54
C GLU A 47 -0.64 12.47 19.11
N GLY A 48 -1.84 12.20 18.58
CA GLY A 48 -2.29 12.62 17.25
C GLY A 48 -2.50 11.49 16.24
N HIS A 49 -2.75 11.89 14.99
CA HIS A 49 -3.09 11.00 13.85
C HIS A 49 -1.95 10.92 12.82
N ASN A 50 -0.71 11.15 13.26
CA ASN A 50 0.44 11.25 12.37
C ASN A 50 1.21 9.95 12.22
N ILE A 51 1.10 9.04 13.19
CA ILE A 51 1.74 7.73 13.12
C ILE A 51 0.66 6.68 13.16
N HIS A 52 0.65 5.80 12.15
CA HIS A 52 -0.19 4.62 12.13
C HIS A 52 0.71 3.38 12.13
N ARG A 53 0.45 2.45 13.05
CA ARG A 53 1.23 1.22 13.17
C ARG A 53 0.31 0.02 13.34
N ARG A 54 0.58 -1.00 12.54
CA ARG A 54 -0.13 -2.28 12.57
C ARG A 54 0.86 -3.44 12.78
N TYR A 55 2.04 -3.32 12.18
CA TYR A 55 3.10 -4.34 12.23
C TYR A 55 4.29 -3.88 13.06
N PRO A 56 5.10 -4.80 13.61
CA PRO A 56 6.28 -4.44 14.39
C PRO A 56 7.34 -3.67 13.59
N GLU A 57 7.55 -4.03 12.33
CA GLU A 57 8.72 -3.56 11.57
C GLU A 57 8.48 -2.26 10.79
N VAL A 58 7.22 -1.81 10.67
CA VAL A 58 6.80 -0.69 9.82
C VAL A 58 5.80 0.22 10.50
N ALA A 59 5.99 1.52 10.35
CA ALA A 59 5.00 2.54 10.68
C ALA A 59 4.80 3.52 9.51
N ILE A 60 3.58 4.00 9.39
CA ILE A 60 3.20 5.07 8.48
C ILE A 60 3.41 6.41 9.19
N LEU A 61 4.00 7.37 8.49
CA LEU A 61 4.05 8.77 8.86
C LEU A 61 3.11 9.57 7.95
N ILE A 62 2.14 10.26 8.54
CA ILE A 62 1.29 11.25 7.88
C ILE A 62 1.77 12.63 8.31
N PRO A 63 2.34 13.46 7.43
CA PRO A 63 2.76 14.82 7.78
C PRO A 63 1.57 15.75 8.09
N ASP A 64 1.71 16.74 8.98
CA ASP A 64 0.68 17.81 9.20
C ASP A 64 0.69 18.90 8.13
N THR A 65 1.14 18.56 6.93
CA THR A 65 1.30 19.51 5.84
C THR A 65 0.31 19.18 4.73
N MET A 66 0.44 19.84 3.57
CA MET A 66 -0.31 19.51 2.36
C MET A 66 -0.30 18.02 1.98
N GLY A 67 0.65 17.21 2.50
CA GLY A 67 0.65 15.76 2.34
C GLY A 67 -0.58 15.03 2.92
N ARG A 68 -1.43 15.72 3.68
CA ARG A 68 -2.78 15.25 4.06
C ARG A 68 -3.77 15.29 2.90
N ALA A 69 -3.64 16.24 1.99
CA ALA A 69 -4.53 16.36 0.84
C ALA A 69 -4.21 15.30 -0.23
N CYS A 70 -5.21 14.99 -1.05
CA CYS A 70 -5.05 14.17 -2.26
C CYS A 70 -5.12 15.07 -3.50
N GLY A 71 -4.43 14.67 -4.58
CA GLY A 71 -4.63 15.29 -5.91
C GLY A 71 -5.99 14.97 -6.56
N GLY A 72 -6.74 14.03 -5.99
CA GLY A 72 -8.10 13.65 -6.35
C GLY A 72 -8.61 12.59 -5.38
N LEU A 73 -9.92 12.47 -5.16
CA LEU A 73 -10.46 11.42 -4.30
C LEU A 73 -10.82 10.19 -5.14
N CYS A 74 -10.42 9.03 -4.66
CA CYS A 74 -10.69 7.76 -5.33
C CYS A 74 -12.07 7.27 -4.90
N ALA A 75 -12.87 6.68 -5.78
CA ALA A 75 -14.18 6.12 -5.40
C ALA A 75 -14.04 5.04 -4.32
N SER A 76 -12.97 4.24 -4.37
CA SER A 76 -12.66 3.19 -3.41
C SER A 76 -11.72 3.65 -2.27
N CYS A 77 -11.70 4.94 -1.93
CA CYS A 77 -10.72 5.49 -0.99
C CYS A 77 -10.84 4.86 0.40
N GLN A 78 -9.79 4.17 0.83
CA GLN A 78 -9.75 3.54 2.15
C GLN A 78 -9.66 4.52 3.33
N ARG A 79 -9.32 5.78 3.05
CA ARG A 79 -9.22 6.88 4.02
C ARG A 79 -10.30 7.94 3.82
N MET A 80 -11.40 7.61 3.13
CA MET A 80 -12.49 8.56 2.90
C MET A 80 -13.05 9.13 4.22
N TYR A 81 -13.01 8.33 5.30
CA TYR A 81 -13.43 8.78 6.63
C TYR A 81 -12.54 9.88 7.22
N ASP A 82 -11.27 9.96 6.86
CA ASP A 82 -10.37 11.04 7.30
C ASP A 82 -10.62 12.32 6.47
N PHE A 83 -11.08 12.18 5.22
CA PHE A 83 -11.52 13.31 4.39
C PHE A 83 -12.83 13.92 4.89
N GLN A 84 -13.85 13.09 5.14
CA GLN A 84 -15.16 13.59 5.63
C GLN A 84 -15.05 14.23 7.02
N SER A 85 -14.13 13.74 7.87
CA SER A 85 -13.94 14.27 9.24
C SER A 85 -13.08 15.54 9.24
N GLU A 86 -12.87 16.10 8.05
CA GLU A 86 -12.09 17.29 7.76
C GLU A 86 -10.61 17.20 8.13
N ARG A 87 -10.13 16.01 8.54
CA ARG A 87 -8.74 15.77 8.95
C ARG A 87 -7.78 15.77 7.77
N LEU A 88 -8.29 15.49 6.57
CA LEU A 88 -7.59 15.58 5.28
C LEU A 88 -8.30 16.59 4.36
N ASN A 89 -8.68 17.77 4.86
CA ASN A 89 -9.41 18.75 4.05
C ASN A 89 -8.48 19.74 3.31
N PHE A 90 -9.10 20.61 2.51
CA PHE A 90 -8.46 21.75 1.84
C PHE A 90 -8.63 23.06 2.63
N GLU A 91 -9.24 23.03 3.82
CA GLU A 91 -9.51 24.21 4.65
C GLU A 91 -8.43 24.36 5.74
N PHE A 92 -7.25 24.79 5.29
CA PHE A 92 -6.04 24.87 6.10
C PHE A 92 -6.12 25.80 7.31
N GLU A 93 -7.07 26.75 7.31
CA GLU A 93 -7.29 27.68 8.44
C GLU A 93 -7.78 26.95 9.69
N ASN A 94 -8.67 25.96 9.52
CA ASN A 94 -9.25 25.16 10.60
C ASN A 94 -8.32 24.04 11.09
N LEU A 95 -7.31 23.68 10.29
CA LEU A 95 -6.30 22.65 10.59
C LEU A 95 -4.97 23.23 11.12
N ARG A 96 -4.89 24.53 11.42
CA ARG A 96 -3.64 25.16 11.91
C ARG A 96 -3.15 24.41 13.15
N PRO A 97 -1.94 23.81 13.11
CA PRO A 97 -1.46 23.00 14.21
C PRO A 97 -1.21 23.88 15.44
N LYS A 98 -1.61 23.40 16.62
CA LYS A 98 -1.41 24.07 17.91
C LYS A 98 0.07 24.25 18.27
N GLU A 99 0.96 23.53 17.59
CA GLU A 99 2.41 23.60 17.72
C GLU A 99 3.06 23.70 16.33
N SER A 100 4.29 24.22 16.24
CA SER A 100 5.00 24.25 14.96
C SER A 100 5.26 22.83 14.44
N TRP A 101 5.13 22.66 13.12
CA TRP A 101 5.37 21.37 12.48
C TRP A 101 6.77 20.82 12.77
N GLU A 102 7.78 21.69 12.88
CA GLU A 102 9.16 21.28 13.20
C GLU A 102 9.27 20.61 14.59
N LYS A 103 8.62 21.19 15.61
CA LYS A 103 8.62 20.63 16.96
C LYS A 103 7.89 19.28 16.99
N LYS A 104 6.76 19.20 16.29
CA LYS A 104 5.99 17.97 16.16
C LYS A 104 6.75 16.89 15.40
N LEU A 105 7.33 17.23 14.25
CA LEU A 105 8.14 16.33 13.44
C LEU A 105 9.31 15.76 14.23
N LYS A 106 9.98 16.58 15.07
CA LYS A 106 11.01 16.09 15.99
C LYS A 106 10.45 15.01 16.92
N ARG A 107 9.33 15.26 17.61
CA ARG A 107 8.68 14.28 18.49
C ARG A 107 8.29 12.99 17.75
N LEU A 108 7.77 13.11 16.53
CA LEU A 108 7.44 11.95 15.68
C LEU A 108 8.70 11.16 15.32
N MET A 109 9.81 11.83 15.00
CA MET A 109 11.09 11.17 14.74
C MET A 109 11.67 10.49 15.98
N ASP A 110 11.48 11.07 17.17
CA ASP A 110 11.93 10.47 18.44
C ASP A 110 11.24 9.11 18.68
N TYR A 111 9.97 8.95 18.25
CA TYR A 111 9.27 7.66 18.26
C TYR A 111 9.99 6.62 17.38
N PHE A 112 10.36 6.95 16.13
CA PHE A 112 11.10 6.04 15.25
C PHE A 112 12.52 5.76 15.74
N GLU A 113 13.17 6.75 16.36
CA GLU A 113 14.53 6.67 16.88
C GLU A 113 14.63 5.69 18.05
N THR A 114 13.69 5.78 18.98
CA THR A 114 13.69 5.01 20.23
C THR A 114 12.98 3.68 20.12
N ASP A 115 12.23 3.43 19.05
CA ASP A 115 11.57 2.14 18.84
C ASP A 115 12.56 1.03 18.51
N THR A 116 12.39 -0.12 19.14
CA THR A 116 13.29 -1.27 19.02
C THR A 116 13.13 -2.06 17.73
N GLN A 117 11.96 -2.02 17.08
CA GLN A 117 11.60 -2.91 15.97
C GLN A 117 11.41 -2.19 14.62
N LEU A 118 11.18 -0.88 14.60
CA LEU A 118 10.91 -0.14 13.35
C LEU A 118 12.13 -0.06 12.42
N ARG A 119 11.93 -0.51 11.17
CA ARG A 119 12.95 -0.57 10.09
C ARG A 119 12.47 0.06 8.78
N ASP A 120 11.19 0.39 8.71
CA ASP A 120 10.51 0.87 7.51
C ASP A 120 9.59 2.03 7.85
N ILE A 121 9.78 3.14 7.14
CA ILE A 121 8.91 4.31 7.22
C ILE A 121 8.19 4.53 5.89
N LEU A 122 6.86 4.56 5.94
CA LEU A 122 6.01 4.95 4.82
C LEU A 122 5.45 6.35 5.06
N ILE A 123 5.97 7.33 4.32
CA ILE A 123 5.44 8.69 4.32
C ILE A 123 4.28 8.75 3.35
N THR A 124 3.09 9.09 3.84
CA THR A 124 1.84 9.15 3.08
C THR A 124 0.85 10.09 3.79
N GLY A 125 -0.45 9.94 3.57
CA GLY A 125 -1.52 10.77 4.12
C GLY A 125 -2.70 10.68 3.18
N GLY A 126 -3.00 11.79 2.52
CA GLY A 126 -3.68 11.72 1.22
C GLY A 126 -2.67 11.28 0.16
N ASP A 127 -1.66 12.11 -0.08
CA ASP A 127 -0.59 11.83 -1.03
C ASP A 127 0.72 12.52 -0.63
N ALA A 128 1.81 11.74 -0.52
CA ALA A 128 3.09 12.28 -0.06
C ALA A 128 3.63 13.40 -0.96
N LEU A 129 3.41 13.30 -2.28
CA LEU A 129 3.92 14.24 -3.26
C LEU A 129 3.04 15.50 -3.42
N MET A 130 1.91 15.59 -2.72
CA MET A 130 1.19 16.88 -2.54
C MET A 130 1.96 17.86 -1.66
N SER A 131 2.92 17.37 -0.88
CA SER A 131 3.87 18.23 -0.16
C SER A 131 4.72 19.04 -1.14
N GLN A 132 4.87 20.34 -0.86
CA GLN A 132 5.80 21.19 -1.62
C GLN A 132 7.24 20.66 -1.49
N ASN A 133 8.08 20.92 -2.50
CA ASN A 133 9.47 20.46 -2.56
C ASN A 133 10.25 20.79 -1.28
N LYS A 134 10.18 22.05 -0.82
CA LYS A 134 10.80 22.49 0.45
C LYS A 134 10.34 21.66 1.66
N THR A 135 9.04 21.40 1.77
CA THR A 135 8.46 20.63 2.88
C THR A 135 8.89 19.17 2.84
N LEU A 136 8.84 18.54 1.66
CA LEU A 136 9.27 17.15 1.49
C LEU A 136 10.76 17.00 1.80
N ARG A 137 11.60 17.94 1.34
CA ARG A 137 13.02 18.01 1.67
C ARG A 137 13.25 18.03 3.19
N ASN A 138 12.50 18.86 3.92
CA ASN A 138 12.60 18.94 5.38
C ASN A 138 12.20 17.63 6.08
N ILE A 139 11.15 16.96 5.59
CA ILE A 139 10.72 15.66 6.14
C ILE A 139 11.80 14.59 5.89
N LEU A 140 12.32 14.50 4.68
CA LEU A 140 13.38 13.55 4.32
C LEU A 140 14.65 13.81 5.13
N GLU A 141 15.05 15.07 5.31
CA GLU A 141 16.18 15.44 6.16
C GLU A 141 15.96 15.04 7.63
N ALA A 142 14.75 15.19 8.17
CA ALA A 142 14.42 14.75 9.52
C ALA A 142 14.54 13.22 9.67
N VAL A 143 14.07 12.45 8.68
CA VAL A 143 14.21 10.98 8.65
C VAL A 143 15.68 10.58 8.56
N TYR A 144 16.48 11.24 7.72
CA TYR A 144 17.92 11.00 7.63
C TYR A 144 18.60 11.23 8.99
N ARG A 145 18.37 12.39 9.62
CA ARG A 145 18.96 12.71 10.93
C ARG A 145 18.56 11.72 12.02
N MET A 146 17.29 11.31 12.04
CA MET A 146 16.78 10.27 12.94
C MET A 146 17.56 8.96 12.75
N ALA A 147 17.70 8.49 11.51
CA ALA A 147 18.43 7.26 11.21
C ALA A 147 19.90 7.34 11.63
N VAL A 148 20.57 8.48 11.41
CA VAL A 148 21.94 8.73 11.88
C VAL A 148 22.04 8.60 13.41
N ARG A 149 21.13 9.25 14.14
CA ARG A 149 21.16 9.21 15.62
C ARG A 149 20.87 7.81 16.16
N LYS A 150 19.87 7.11 15.60
CA LYS A 150 19.55 5.72 15.96
C LYS A 150 20.76 4.80 15.78
N ARG A 151 21.43 4.88 14.63
CA ARG A 151 22.65 4.11 14.33
C ARG A 151 23.82 4.50 15.23
N LYS A 152 24.02 5.79 15.53
CA LYS A 152 25.04 6.24 16.49
C LYS A 152 24.78 5.65 17.87
N ALA A 153 23.55 5.66 18.34
CA ALA A 153 23.18 5.09 19.63
C ALA A 153 23.41 3.57 19.67
N ASN A 154 23.15 2.85 18.57
CA ASN A 154 23.44 1.41 18.46
C ASN A 154 24.93 1.06 18.57
N LYS A 155 25.86 1.99 18.28
CA LYS A 155 27.30 1.74 18.50
C LYS A 155 27.63 1.53 19.97
N ASN A 156 26.85 2.14 20.87
CA ASN A 156 27.04 2.07 22.31
C ASN A 156 26.21 0.96 22.97
N ARG A 157 25.32 0.30 22.23
CA ARG A 157 24.49 -0.81 22.74
C ARG A 157 25.21 -2.15 22.56
N PRO A 158 25.18 -3.05 23.56
CA PRO A 158 25.67 -4.41 23.43
C PRO A 158 24.97 -5.20 22.31
N GLU A 159 25.61 -6.28 21.87
CA GLU A 159 24.99 -7.22 20.92
C GLU A 159 23.73 -7.84 21.53
N GLY A 160 22.66 -7.97 20.73
CA GLY A 160 21.35 -8.42 21.23
C GLY A 160 20.52 -7.35 21.93
N GLU A 161 21.05 -6.15 22.19
CA GLU A 161 20.30 -5.00 22.72
C GLU A 161 20.12 -3.87 21.69
N LYS A 162 20.74 -4.01 20.51
CA LYS A 162 20.65 -3.00 19.44
C LYS A 162 19.23 -2.89 18.89
N TYR A 163 18.85 -1.66 18.55
CA TYR A 163 17.55 -1.39 17.96
C TYR A 163 17.61 -1.61 16.45
N ALA A 164 16.48 -1.93 15.84
CA ALA A 164 16.44 -2.15 14.41
C ALA A 164 16.72 -0.84 13.64
N GLU A 165 17.74 -0.85 12.78
CA GLU A 165 18.09 0.32 11.96
C GLU A 165 17.16 0.47 10.75
N LEU A 166 16.93 1.71 10.32
CA LEU A 166 16.12 2.01 9.14
C LEU A 166 16.74 1.35 7.90
N GLN A 167 15.99 0.46 7.24
CA GLN A 167 16.39 -0.22 6.02
C GLN A 167 15.64 0.29 4.79
N ARG A 168 14.41 0.77 4.99
CA ARG A 168 13.49 1.12 3.91
C ARG A 168 12.78 2.44 4.18
N ILE A 169 12.69 3.26 3.15
CA ILE A 169 11.85 4.45 3.11
C ILE A 169 10.95 4.42 1.89
N ARG A 170 9.69 4.80 2.10
CA ARG A 170 8.66 4.77 1.08
C ARG A 170 7.88 6.08 1.04
N LEU A 171 7.57 6.56 -0.16
CA LEU A 171 6.62 7.65 -0.38
C LEU A 171 5.38 7.08 -1.10
N GLY A 172 4.22 7.17 -0.47
CA GLY A 172 2.95 6.77 -1.09
C GLY A 172 2.34 7.92 -1.90
N SER A 173 2.17 7.75 -3.21
CA SER A 173 1.64 8.78 -4.11
C SER A 173 0.92 8.25 -5.34
N ARG A 174 -0.31 8.71 -5.56
CA ARG A 174 -1.09 8.52 -6.78
C ARG A 174 -0.87 9.65 -7.79
N LEU A 175 -0.11 10.69 -7.48
CA LEU A 175 0.14 11.81 -8.41
C LEU A 175 0.79 11.38 -9.73
N LEU A 176 1.49 10.25 -9.79
CA LEU A 176 1.99 9.72 -11.06
C LEU A 176 0.86 9.40 -12.07
N ALA A 177 -0.36 9.14 -11.58
CA ALA A 177 -1.56 8.96 -12.40
C ALA A 177 -2.39 10.26 -12.49
N TYR A 178 -2.55 10.99 -11.38
CA TYR A 178 -3.44 12.16 -11.31
C TYR A 178 -2.82 13.47 -11.78
N LEU A 179 -1.56 13.71 -11.44
CA LEU A 179 -0.85 14.94 -11.77
C LEU A 179 0.65 14.65 -12.06
N PRO A 180 0.97 13.98 -13.18
CA PRO A 180 2.35 13.57 -13.48
C PRO A 180 3.32 14.76 -13.56
N MET A 181 2.80 15.96 -13.86
CA MET A 181 3.54 17.23 -13.91
C MET A 181 4.17 17.62 -12.57
N ARG A 182 3.69 17.07 -11.44
CA ARG A 182 4.30 17.26 -10.13
C ARG A 182 5.76 16.77 -10.09
N ILE A 183 6.13 15.85 -10.98
CA ILE A 183 7.48 15.32 -11.10
C ILE A 183 8.36 16.27 -11.93
N ASP A 184 8.73 17.38 -11.28
CA ASP A 184 9.66 18.38 -11.79
C ASP A 184 11.13 18.03 -11.49
N GLN A 185 12.07 18.84 -11.96
CA GLN A 185 13.50 18.59 -11.77
C GLN A 185 13.93 18.75 -10.30
N GLU A 186 13.41 19.76 -9.60
CA GLU A 186 13.76 20.02 -8.19
C GLU A 186 13.39 18.84 -7.29
N LEU A 187 12.22 18.21 -7.51
CA LEU A 187 11.82 17.00 -6.79
C LEU A 187 12.79 15.85 -7.05
N ILE A 188 13.21 15.66 -8.30
CA ILE A 188 14.18 14.61 -8.66
C ILE A 188 15.52 14.83 -7.96
N ASP A 189 15.99 16.07 -7.90
CA ASP A 189 17.23 16.42 -7.21
C ASP A 189 17.13 16.15 -5.69
N ILE A 190 15.99 16.47 -5.07
CA ILE A 190 15.71 16.15 -3.66
C ILE A 190 15.77 14.64 -3.41
N LEU A 191 15.11 13.86 -4.26
CA LEU A 191 15.05 12.39 -4.13
C LEU A 191 16.44 11.77 -4.30
N LYS A 192 17.24 12.27 -5.26
CA LYS A 192 18.60 11.80 -5.52
C LYS A 192 19.54 12.12 -4.35
N GLU A 193 19.57 13.37 -3.91
CA GLU A 193 20.41 13.82 -2.79
C GLU A 193 20.11 13.02 -1.51
N PHE A 194 18.82 12.83 -1.19
CA PHE A 194 18.44 12.04 -0.03
C PHE A 194 18.85 10.57 -0.18
N LYS A 195 18.64 9.96 -1.35
CA LYS A 195 19.07 8.58 -1.61
C LYS A 195 20.57 8.42 -1.37
N GLU A 196 21.39 9.31 -1.92
CA GLU A 196 22.86 9.27 -1.77
C GLU A 196 23.28 9.33 -0.30
N LYS A 197 22.77 10.32 0.45
CA LYS A 197 23.06 10.50 1.89
C LYS A 197 22.60 9.31 2.73
N ALA A 198 21.36 8.86 2.53
CA ALA A 198 20.78 7.76 3.29
C ALA A 198 21.43 6.41 2.97
N SER A 199 21.83 6.19 1.72
CA SER A 199 22.56 4.98 1.30
C SER A 199 23.93 4.90 1.98
N ALA A 200 24.64 6.03 2.11
CA ALA A 200 25.93 6.10 2.79
C ALA A 200 25.85 5.67 4.28
N ILE A 201 24.69 5.85 4.91
CA ILE A 201 24.44 5.42 6.29
C ILE A 201 23.70 4.07 6.37
N GLY A 202 23.66 3.31 5.27
CA GLY A 202 23.21 1.91 5.25
C GLY A 202 21.73 1.68 4.95
N VAL A 203 20.93 2.72 4.62
CA VAL A 203 19.56 2.51 4.13
C VAL A 203 19.64 1.85 2.75
N LYS A 204 18.89 0.77 2.54
CA LYS A 204 19.02 -0.06 1.33
C LYS A 204 17.93 0.18 0.30
N GLN A 205 16.71 0.54 0.73
CA GLN A 205 15.54 0.54 -0.15
C GLN A 205 14.81 1.89 -0.13
N PHE A 206 14.64 2.45 -1.33
CA PHE A 206 14.00 3.74 -1.58
C PHE A 206 12.88 3.52 -2.60
N ILE A 207 11.62 3.67 -2.18
CA ILE A 207 10.48 3.23 -2.98
C ILE A 207 9.41 4.32 -3.09
N ILE A 208 8.99 4.61 -4.32
CA ILE A 208 7.71 5.30 -4.57
C ILE A 208 6.63 4.24 -4.72
N GLN A 209 5.60 4.30 -3.88
CA GLN A 209 4.44 3.42 -3.97
C GLN A 209 3.31 4.17 -4.65
N THR A 210 2.93 3.72 -5.84
CA THR A 210 1.89 4.34 -6.65
C THR A 210 0.66 3.47 -6.82
N HIS A 211 -0.38 4.03 -7.44
CA HIS A 211 -1.73 3.49 -7.46
C HIS A 211 -2.38 3.59 -8.85
N PHE A 212 -1.69 3.14 -9.90
CA PHE A 212 -2.33 2.91 -11.20
C PHE A 212 -3.37 1.79 -11.06
N GLN A 213 -4.59 2.08 -11.48
CA GLN A 213 -5.78 1.23 -11.45
C GLN A 213 -6.12 0.65 -12.83
N THR A 214 -5.69 1.30 -13.90
CA THR A 214 -5.98 0.89 -15.28
C THR A 214 -4.83 1.21 -16.23
N PRO A 215 -4.61 0.43 -17.30
CA PRO A 215 -3.73 0.78 -18.41
C PRO A 215 -3.94 2.20 -18.96
N LEU A 216 -5.17 2.72 -18.88
CA LEU A 216 -5.55 4.02 -19.43
C LEU A 216 -4.94 5.20 -18.65
N GLU A 217 -4.60 5.00 -17.37
CA GLU A 217 -3.93 6.03 -16.57
C GLU A 217 -2.44 6.17 -16.94
N VAL A 218 -1.89 5.26 -17.74
CA VAL A 218 -0.48 5.29 -18.16
C VAL A 218 -0.31 6.16 -19.42
N THR A 219 -0.52 7.46 -19.25
CA THR A 219 -0.39 8.49 -20.29
C THR A 219 1.09 8.77 -20.64
N PRO A 220 1.38 9.50 -21.73
CA PRO A 220 2.75 9.94 -22.04
C PRO A 220 3.43 10.70 -20.89
N GLU A 221 2.67 11.55 -20.19
CA GLU A 221 3.15 12.33 -19.04
C GLU A 221 3.45 11.42 -17.85
N ALA A 222 2.59 10.43 -17.57
CA ALA A 222 2.84 9.41 -16.55
C ALA A 222 4.11 8.59 -16.86
N LYS A 223 4.32 8.21 -18.13
CA LYS A 223 5.55 7.52 -18.58
C LYS A 223 6.79 8.38 -18.34
N ASN A 224 6.71 9.69 -18.59
CA ASN A 224 7.81 10.61 -18.34
C ASN A 224 8.11 10.74 -16.84
N ALA A 225 7.07 10.90 -16.01
CA ALA A 225 7.19 10.93 -14.55
C ALA A 225 7.85 9.65 -13.99
N ILE A 226 7.44 8.48 -14.48
CA ILE A 226 8.05 7.18 -14.13
C ILE A 226 9.54 7.18 -14.47
N ARG A 227 9.92 7.58 -15.69
CA ARG A 227 11.33 7.62 -16.12
C ARG A 227 12.16 8.55 -15.24
N LYS A 228 11.65 9.75 -14.93
CA LYS A 228 12.34 10.71 -14.06
C LYS A 228 12.59 10.16 -12.66
N ILE A 229 11.58 9.55 -12.03
CA ILE A 229 11.74 8.94 -10.70
C ILE A 229 12.74 7.78 -10.72
N LEU A 230 12.67 6.90 -11.73
CA LEU A 230 13.63 5.81 -11.87
C LEU A 230 15.06 6.34 -12.08
N SER A 231 15.24 7.48 -12.75
CA SER A 231 16.56 8.14 -12.92
C SER A 231 17.14 8.70 -11.61
N ALA A 232 16.29 9.01 -10.62
CA ALA A 232 16.73 9.32 -9.26
C ALA A 232 17.19 8.07 -8.50
N GLY A 233 17.05 6.88 -9.10
CA GLY A 233 17.40 5.60 -8.52
C GLY A 233 16.41 5.09 -7.46
N TRP A 234 15.20 5.65 -7.41
CA TRP A 234 14.12 5.15 -6.56
C TRP A 234 13.33 4.06 -7.30
N LEU A 235 13.05 2.96 -6.64
CA LEU A 235 12.17 1.92 -7.18
C LEU A 235 10.73 2.41 -7.18
N ILE A 236 9.96 2.05 -8.20
CA ILE A 236 8.53 2.34 -8.25
C ILE A 236 7.77 1.03 -8.12
N THR A 237 6.84 1.00 -7.18
CA THR A 237 5.96 -0.15 -6.96
C THR A 237 4.51 0.25 -7.10
N ASN A 238 3.67 -0.62 -7.66
CA ASN A 238 2.24 -0.33 -7.85
C ASN A 238 1.35 -1.12 -6.89
N GLN A 239 0.36 -0.45 -6.31
CA GLN A 239 -0.71 -1.02 -5.50
C GLN A 239 -2.04 -0.80 -6.21
N LEU A 240 -2.57 -1.86 -6.81
CA LEU A 240 -3.88 -1.88 -7.45
C LEU A 240 -4.97 -2.08 -6.39
N VAL A 241 -6.11 -1.42 -6.55
CA VAL A 241 -7.36 -1.77 -5.86
C VAL A 241 -8.25 -2.48 -6.88
N TYR A 242 -8.62 -3.71 -6.58
CA TYR A 242 -9.29 -4.62 -7.48
C TYR A 242 -10.80 -4.36 -7.55
N THR A 243 -11.15 -3.20 -8.10
CA THR A 243 -12.54 -2.76 -8.32
C THR A 243 -13.20 -3.52 -9.46
N VAL A 244 -14.53 -3.38 -9.60
CA VAL A 244 -15.29 -4.02 -10.69
C VAL A 244 -14.68 -3.68 -12.06
N ALA A 245 -14.33 -2.41 -12.29
CA ALA A 245 -13.73 -1.96 -13.54
C ALA A 245 -12.35 -2.60 -13.81
N ALA A 246 -11.55 -2.77 -12.75
CA ALA A 246 -10.24 -3.43 -12.83
C ALA A 246 -10.34 -4.96 -12.95
N SER A 247 -11.46 -5.54 -12.49
CA SER A 247 -11.66 -6.99 -12.42
C SER A 247 -12.00 -7.68 -13.74
N ARG A 248 -12.13 -6.92 -14.82
CA ARG A 248 -12.41 -7.46 -16.15
C ARG A 248 -11.25 -8.34 -16.63
N ARG A 249 -11.56 -9.46 -17.30
CA ARG A 249 -10.53 -10.39 -17.79
C ARG A 249 -9.53 -9.67 -18.68
N GLY A 250 -8.26 -9.98 -18.50
CA GLY A 250 -7.12 -9.40 -19.19
C GLY A 250 -6.75 -7.98 -18.74
N HIS A 251 -7.59 -7.28 -17.99
CA HIS A 251 -7.36 -5.87 -17.66
C HIS A 251 -6.16 -5.66 -16.73
N THR A 252 -6.12 -6.39 -15.61
CA THR A 252 -4.98 -6.35 -14.68
C THR A 252 -3.72 -6.93 -15.31
N THR A 253 -3.85 -8.02 -16.09
CA THR A 253 -2.75 -8.56 -16.89
C THR A 253 -2.12 -7.51 -17.80
N ARG A 254 -2.94 -6.76 -18.54
CA ARG A 254 -2.45 -5.67 -19.39
C ARG A 254 -1.78 -4.55 -18.59
N LEU A 255 -2.31 -4.24 -17.41
CA LEU A 255 -1.68 -3.26 -16.52
C LEU A 255 -0.30 -3.72 -16.05
N ARG A 256 -0.15 -4.99 -15.61
CA ARG A 256 1.15 -5.56 -15.22
C ARG A 256 2.18 -5.48 -16.35
N GLN A 257 1.78 -5.85 -17.58
CA GLN A 257 2.63 -5.75 -18.77
C GLN A 257 3.17 -4.33 -18.98
N ILE A 258 2.28 -3.33 -18.97
CA ILE A 258 2.65 -1.93 -19.21
C ILE A 258 3.55 -1.41 -18.10
N LEU A 259 3.19 -1.68 -16.84
CA LEU A 259 3.95 -1.22 -15.69
C LEU A 259 5.36 -1.83 -15.65
N ASN A 260 5.48 -3.16 -15.82
CA ASN A 260 6.78 -3.81 -15.83
C ASN A 260 7.64 -3.35 -17.02
N HIS A 261 7.05 -3.14 -18.19
CA HIS A 261 7.77 -2.59 -19.34
C HIS A 261 8.36 -1.20 -19.04
N LEU A 262 7.74 -0.42 -18.15
CA LEU A 262 8.20 0.89 -17.72
C LEU A 262 9.11 0.86 -16.49
N GLY A 263 9.44 -0.32 -15.94
CA GLY A 263 10.27 -0.45 -14.73
C GLY A 263 9.50 -0.33 -13.42
N VAL A 264 8.16 -0.40 -13.45
CA VAL A 264 7.30 -0.39 -12.26
C VAL A 264 6.98 -1.84 -11.85
N VAL A 265 7.24 -2.16 -10.59
CA VAL A 265 7.06 -3.51 -10.02
C VAL A 265 5.68 -3.61 -9.34
N CYS A 266 4.91 -4.64 -9.64
CA CYS A 266 3.57 -4.80 -9.03
C CYS A 266 3.72 -5.34 -7.60
N TYR A 267 3.04 -4.74 -6.61
CA TYR A 267 3.21 -5.08 -5.19
C TYR A 267 1.97 -5.71 -4.54
N TYR A 268 0.84 -5.02 -4.59
CA TYR A 268 -0.41 -5.54 -4.03
C TYR A 268 -1.54 -5.36 -5.02
N THR A 269 -2.45 -6.33 -5.00
CA THR A 269 -3.78 -6.24 -5.57
C THR A 269 -4.77 -6.33 -4.41
N PHE A 270 -5.30 -5.17 -4.00
CA PHE A 270 -6.16 -5.03 -2.83
C PHE A 270 -7.61 -5.32 -3.18
N SER A 271 -8.26 -6.24 -2.46
CA SER A 271 -9.71 -6.33 -2.49
C SER A 271 -10.36 -5.06 -1.91
N VAL A 272 -11.50 -4.69 -2.47
CA VAL A 272 -12.29 -3.53 -2.03
C VAL A 272 -12.91 -3.83 -0.65
N LYS A 273 -12.95 -2.82 0.22
CA LYS A 273 -13.54 -2.95 1.56
C LYS A 273 -15.06 -3.17 1.47
N GLY A 274 -15.59 -3.90 2.44
CA GLY A 274 -16.98 -4.36 2.45
C GLY A 274 -18.03 -3.33 2.90
N PHE A 275 -17.71 -2.04 2.91
CA PHE A 275 -18.65 -1.01 3.36
C PHE A 275 -19.59 -0.51 2.27
N ASN A 276 -20.78 -0.04 2.66
CA ASN A 276 -21.85 0.34 1.73
C ASN A 276 -21.42 1.37 0.67
N GLU A 277 -20.59 2.35 1.02
CA GLU A 277 -20.07 3.36 0.09
C GLU A 277 -19.28 2.76 -1.08
N ASN A 278 -18.70 1.56 -0.88
CA ASN A 278 -17.91 0.87 -1.88
C ASN A 278 -18.73 -0.13 -2.70
N HIS A 279 -20.05 -0.24 -2.46
CA HIS A 279 -20.89 -1.28 -3.05
C HIS A 279 -20.80 -1.28 -4.59
N ALA A 280 -20.91 -0.11 -5.24
CA ALA A 280 -20.82 0.01 -6.69
C ALA A 280 -19.47 -0.47 -7.27
N VAL A 281 -18.36 -0.28 -6.55
CA VAL A 281 -17.00 -0.64 -6.99
C VAL A 281 -16.51 -1.98 -6.46
N PHE A 282 -17.29 -2.64 -5.60
CA PHE A 282 -16.91 -3.89 -4.93
C PHE A 282 -16.86 -5.09 -5.88
N THR A 283 -15.74 -5.80 -5.84
CA THR A 283 -15.50 -7.08 -6.51
C THR A 283 -15.46 -8.20 -5.46
N PRO A 284 -16.21 -9.30 -5.62
CA PRO A 284 -16.13 -10.46 -4.73
C PRO A 284 -14.72 -11.05 -4.66
N ASN A 285 -14.32 -11.58 -3.49
CA ASN A 285 -12.99 -12.15 -3.31
C ASN A 285 -12.76 -13.39 -4.20
N SER A 286 -13.82 -14.11 -4.58
CA SER A 286 -13.74 -15.22 -5.53
C SER A 286 -13.21 -14.78 -6.89
N ARG A 287 -13.55 -13.56 -7.34
CA ARG A 287 -13.02 -13.02 -8.60
C ARG A 287 -11.54 -12.68 -8.49
N SER A 288 -11.08 -12.21 -7.33
CA SER A 288 -9.66 -11.95 -7.06
C SER A 288 -8.86 -13.26 -7.17
N LEU A 289 -9.38 -14.34 -6.57
CA LEU A 289 -8.79 -15.68 -6.71
C LEU A 289 -8.89 -16.22 -8.14
N GLN A 290 -10.00 -16.00 -8.85
CA GLN A 290 -10.13 -16.39 -10.25
C GLN A 290 -9.06 -15.72 -11.13
N GLU A 291 -8.82 -14.41 -10.94
CA GLU A 291 -7.75 -13.69 -11.66
C GLU A 291 -6.38 -14.27 -11.34
N GLN A 292 -6.12 -14.55 -10.07
CA GLN A 292 -4.87 -15.18 -9.63
C GLN A 292 -4.62 -16.52 -10.31
N HIS A 293 -5.64 -17.38 -10.38
CA HIS A 293 -5.51 -18.75 -10.87
C HIS A 293 -5.59 -18.88 -12.39
N GLU A 294 -6.23 -17.94 -13.09
CA GLU A 294 -6.51 -18.07 -14.52
C GLU A 294 -5.76 -17.05 -15.39
N GLU A 295 -5.28 -15.95 -14.81
CA GLU A 295 -4.67 -14.84 -15.56
C GLU A 295 -3.28 -14.49 -15.05
N LYS A 296 -3.13 -14.34 -13.73
CA LYS A 296 -1.84 -14.00 -13.12
C LYS A 296 -0.79 -15.11 -13.31
N ILE A 297 -1.22 -16.37 -13.40
CA ILE A 297 -0.34 -17.54 -13.56
C ILE A 297 0.68 -17.42 -14.70
N TYR A 298 0.35 -16.68 -15.77
CA TYR A 298 1.23 -16.48 -16.92
C TYR A 298 2.47 -15.62 -16.61
N GLY A 299 2.49 -14.92 -15.47
CA GLY A 299 3.66 -14.16 -15.01
C GLY A 299 4.36 -14.78 -13.79
N ASN A 300 3.98 -16.00 -13.38
CA ASN A 300 4.59 -16.65 -12.22
C ASN A 300 6.09 -16.89 -12.47
N LEU A 301 6.87 -16.69 -11.41
CA LEU A 301 8.32 -16.84 -11.42
C LEU A 301 8.70 -18.13 -10.70
N SER A 302 9.64 -18.88 -11.26
CA SER A 302 10.40 -19.88 -10.50
C SER A 302 11.25 -19.21 -9.40
N ALA A 303 11.74 -20.00 -8.44
CA ALA A 303 12.57 -19.48 -7.35
C ALA A 303 13.86 -18.81 -7.87
N GLU A 304 14.47 -19.39 -8.92
CA GLU A 304 15.67 -18.88 -9.58
C GLU A 304 15.38 -17.56 -10.29
N GLN A 305 14.27 -17.50 -11.05
CA GLN A 305 13.82 -16.28 -11.72
C GLN A 305 13.50 -15.17 -10.72
N ALA A 306 12.84 -15.50 -9.61
CA ALA A 306 12.53 -14.55 -8.54
C ALA A 306 13.81 -13.99 -7.90
N LYS A 307 14.82 -14.84 -7.66
CA LYS A 307 16.13 -14.44 -7.13
C LYS A 307 16.90 -13.54 -8.10
N GLU A 308 16.94 -13.90 -9.38
CA GLU A 308 17.53 -13.08 -10.44
C GLU A 308 16.87 -11.70 -10.52
N LEU A 309 15.54 -11.67 -10.56
CA LEU A 309 14.79 -10.42 -10.62
C LEU A 309 15.04 -9.54 -9.38
N CYS A 310 15.10 -10.12 -8.18
CA CYS A 310 15.42 -9.36 -6.97
C CYS A 310 16.81 -8.72 -7.07
N SER A 311 17.83 -9.46 -7.51
CA SER A 311 19.19 -8.93 -7.67
C SER A 311 19.23 -7.77 -8.68
N ILE A 312 18.49 -7.88 -9.79
CA ILE A 312 18.35 -6.80 -10.77
C ILE A 312 17.74 -5.56 -10.13
N LEU A 313 16.64 -5.72 -9.40
CA LEU A 313 15.91 -4.59 -8.78
C LEU A 313 16.70 -3.95 -7.63
N GLU A 314 17.50 -4.72 -6.89
CA GLU A 314 18.36 -4.22 -5.81
C GLU A 314 19.50 -3.34 -6.32
N SER A 315 20.05 -3.61 -7.51
CA SER A 315 21.05 -2.74 -8.14
C SER A 315 20.51 -1.33 -8.39
N GLY A 316 19.22 -1.24 -8.76
CA GLY A 316 18.54 0.02 -9.10
C GLY A 316 19.07 0.70 -10.37
N GLU A 317 19.99 0.08 -11.10
CA GLU A 317 20.57 0.63 -12.32
C GLU A 317 19.71 0.27 -13.52
N ASN A 318 19.29 1.30 -14.27
CA ASN A 318 18.57 1.16 -15.52
C ASN A 318 17.34 0.22 -15.43
N THR A 319 16.62 0.26 -14.30
CA THR A 319 15.58 -0.70 -13.88
C THR A 319 14.60 -1.09 -14.99
N ALA A 320 14.13 -0.12 -15.78
CA ALA A 320 13.20 -0.38 -16.87
C ALA A 320 13.80 -1.26 -17.99
N ASN A 321 15.04 -1.00 -18.40
CA ASN A 321 15.73 -1.84 -19.40
C ASN A 321 16.05 -3.23 -18.84
N SER A 322 16.51 -3.29 -17.60
CA SER A 322 16.87 -4.55 -16.93
C SER A 322 15.64 -5.44 -16.75
N LEU A 323 14.50 -4.87 -16.34
CA LEU A 323 13.23 -5.59 -16.22
C LEU A 323 12.72 -6.07 -17.59
N ARG A 324 12.80 -5.24 -18.63
CA ARG A 324 12.45 -5.68 -20.01
C ARG A 324 13.32 -6.83 -20.49
N SER A 325 14.63 -6.75 -20.24
CA SER A 325 15.59 -7.77 -20.64
C SER A 325 15.33 -9.09 -19.90
N PHE A 326 15.03 -9.00 -18.60
CA PHE A 326 14.62 -10.15 -17.78
C PHE A 326 13.35 -10.83 -18.34
N LEU A 327 12.31 -10.05 -18.63
CA LEU A 327 11.06 -10.58 -19.18
C LEU A 327 11.28 -11.24 -20.55
N SER A 328 12.05 -10.61 -21.42
CA SER A 328 12.39 -11.16 -22.73
C SER A 328 13.19 -12.45 -22.63
N LYS A 329 14.20 -12.49 -21.74
CA LYS A 329 15.04 -13.67 -21.51
C LYS A 329 14.22 -14.89 -21.09
N HIS A 330 13.25 -14.67 -20.22
CA HIS A 330 12.41 -15.74 -19.65
C HIS A 330 11.09 -15.95 -20.39
N HIS A 331 10.88 -15.26 -21.53
CA HIS A 331 9.64 -15.33 -22.32
C HIS A 331 8.37 -15.05 -21.50
N LEU A 332 8.48 -14.16 -20.51
CA LEU A 332 7.40 -13.80 -19.62
C LEU A 332 6.66 -12.56 -20.15
N PRO A 333 5.32 -12.57 -20.24
CA PRO A 333 4.57 -11.38 -20.63
C PRO A 333 4.66 -10.27 -19.56
N PHE A 334 4.78 -10.65 -18.29
CA PHE A 334 4.94 -9.78 -17.13
C PHE A 334 5.51 -10.59 -15.95
N ALA A 335 5.97 -9.92 -14.91
CA ALA A 335 6.40 -10.54 -13.66
C ALA A 335 5.29 -10.37 -12.61
N ALA A 336 4.70 -11.48 -12.18
CA ALA A 336 3.60 -11.52 -11.22
C ALA A 336 4.08 -11.37 -9.77
N THR A 337 4.75 -10.26 -9.46
CA THR A 337 5.34 -10.00 -8.14
C THR A 337 4.34 -9.49 -7.09
N ASP A 338 3.15 -9.05 -7.52
CA ASP A 338 2.11 -8.61 -6.60
C ASP A 338 1.48 -9.78 -5.86
N ARG A 339 0.78 -9.50 -4.76
CA ARG A 339 -0.08 -10.49 -4.10
C ARG A 339 -1.46 -9.95 -3.79
N ASN A 340 -2.44 -10.84 -3.85
CA ASN A 340 -3.82 -10.54 -3.50
C ASN A 340 -3.96 -10.42 -1.98
N VAL A 341 -4.56 -9.32 -1.50
CA VAL A 341 -4.77 -9.07 -0.07
C VAL A 341 -6.05 -8.28 0.19
N LEU A 342 -6.71 -8.54 1.32
CA LEU A 342 -7.72 -7.67 1.90
C LEU A 342 -7.16 -7.07 3.20
N ASN A 343 -7.40 -5.77 3.44
CA ASN A 343 -7.14 -5.20 4.77
C ASN A 343 -8.22 -5.69 5.73
N LEU A 344 -7.82 -6.32 6.82
CA LEU A 344 -8.70 -6.87 7.85
C LEU A 344 -8.56 -6.07 9.15
N PRO A 345 -9.67 -5.78 9.84
CA PRO A 345 -9.64 -5.08 11.12
C PRO A 345 -8.93 -5.91 12.20
N GLY A 346 -7.90 -5.35 12.83
CA GLY A 346 -7.13 -5.95 13.94
C GLY A 346 -6.07 -6.97 13.51
N ILE A 347 -6.27 -7.64 12.38
CA ILE A 347 -5.42 -8.75 11.91
C ILE A 347 -4.37 -8.28 10.89
N GLY A 348 -4.61 -7.17 10.18
CA GLY A 348 -3.69 -6.63 9.18
C GLY A 348 -4.12 -6.93 7.74
N LYS A 349 -3.36 -7.74 7.00
CA LYS A 349 -3.58 -7.99 5.57
C LYS A 349 -3.54 -9.48 5.31
N SER A 350 -4.60 -10.02 4.71
CA SER A 350 -4.68 -11.45 4.39
C SER A 350 -5.64 -11.69 3.22
N MET A 351 -5.40 -12.79 2.51
CA MET A 351 -6.34 -13.43 1.58
C MET A 351 -6.57 -14.91 1.96
N THR A 352 -6.17 -15.29 3.18
CA THR A 352 -6.46 -16.61 3.75
C THR A 352 -7.87 -16.60 4.31
N PHE A 353 -8.80 -17.22 3.61
CA PHE A 353 -10.20 -17.26 4.02
C PHE A 353 -10.92 -18.53 3.58
N GLN A 354 -12.05 -18.81 4.23
CA GLN A 354 -13.01 -19.83 3.82
C GLN A 354 -14.42 -19.25 3.81
N THR A 355 -15.20 -19.57 2.79
CA THR A 355 -16.64 -19.29 2.76
C THR A 355 -17.33 -20.26 3.73
N ILE A 356 -18.01 -19.72 4.73
CA ILE A 356 -18.68 -20.50 5.78
C ILE A 356 -20.20 -20.41 5.74
N GLY A 357 -20.74 -19.51 4.91
CA GLY A 357 -22.18 -19.30 4.81
C GLY A 357 -22.53 -18.35 3.69
N ILE A 358 -23.81 -18.28 3.38
CA ILE A 358 -24.41 -17.39 2.39
C ILE A 358 -25.65 -16.79 3.03
N THR A 359 -25.82 -15.48 2.92
CA THR A 359 -27.02 -14.76 3.39
C THR A 359 -28.20 -14.98 2.44
N GLU A 360 -29.41 -14.62 2.87
CA GLU A 360 -30.63 -14.74 2.05
C GLU A 360 -30.52 -13.97 0.71
N ASP A 361 -29.81 -12.84 0.70
CA ASP A 361 -29.53 -12.03 -0.50
C ASP A 361 -28.31 -12.51 -1.31
N GLY A 362 -27.77 -13.70 -0.99
CA GLY A 362 -26.71 -14.36 -1.76
C GLY A 362 -25.30 -13.83 -1.51
N LYS A 363 -25.07 -13.02 -0.47
CA LYS A 363 -23.73 -12.53 -0.09
C LYS A 363 -23.01 -13.60 0.72
N ARG A 364 -21.72 -13.80 0.43
CA ARG A 364 -20.93 -14.79 1.16
C ARG A 364 -20.49 -14.26 2.52
N ILE A 365 -20.45 -15.16 3.49
CA ILE A 365 -19.84 -14.93 4.80
C ILE A 365 -18.48 -15.63 4.78
N LEU A 366 -17.42 -14.85 4.91
CA LEU A 366 -16.04 -15.29 4.83
C LEU A 366 -15.43 -15.29 6.23
N ARG A 367 -14.85 -16.42 6.63
CA ARG A 367 -14.00 -16.53 7.82
C ARG A 367 -12.55 -16.37 7.39
N PHE A 368 -11.91 -15.30 7.85
CA PHE A 368 -10.51 -14.99 7.58
C PHE A 368 -9.59 -15.42 8.71
N ASP A 369 -8.40 -15.85 8.30
CA ASP A 369 -7.23 -16.02 9.16
C ASP A 369 -6.14 -14.99 8.79
N HIS A 370 -5.13 -14.85 9.65
CA HIS A 370 -4.02 -13.94 9.46
C HIS A 370 -2.99 -14.43 8.42
N ASP A 371 -2.06 -13.54 8.05
CA ASP A 371 -0.98 -13.87 7.11
C ASP A 371 0.23 -14.44 7.86
N HIS A 372 0.36 -15.77 7.81
CA HIS A 372 1.47 -16.51 8.43
C HIS A 372 2.84 -16.23 7.80
N THR A 373 2.90 -15.51 6.67
CA THR A 373 4.16 -15.21 5.94
C THR A 373 4.84 -13.92 6.41
N ARG A 374 4.31 -13.24 7.44
CA ARG A 374 4.88 -12.00 8.00
C ARG A 374 4.76 -11.96 9.53
N LYS A 375 5.64 -11.19 10.17
CA LYS A 375 5.54 -10.87 11.60
C LYS A 375 4.36 -9.94 11.88
N HIS A 376 3.49 -10.36 12.78
CA HIS A 376 2.36 -9.58 13.28
C HIS A 376 2.65 -9.00 14.67
N SER A 377 1.79 -8.11 15.14
CA SER A 377 1.76 -7.75 16.55
C SER A 377 1.42 -9.00 17.38
N PRO A 378 2.03 -9.21 18.56
CA PRO A 378 1.70 -10.34 19.45
C PRO A 378 0.22 -10.45 19.85
N ILE A 379 -0.59 -9.39 19.66
CA ILE A 379 -2.04 -9.47 19.86
C ILE A 379 -2.69 -10.48 18.92
N ILE A 380 -2.08 -10.78 17.77
CA ILE A 380 -2.61 -11.77 16.82
C ILE A 380 -2.79 -13.14 17.47
N ASP A 381 -1.94 -13.51 18.43
CA ASP A 381 -1.98 -14.81 19.12
C ASP A 381 -3.21 -14.93 20.04
N LYS A 382 -3.83 -13.80 20.40
CA LYS A 382 -5.07 -13.72 21.17
C LYS A 382 -6.31 -13.50 20.30
N MET A 383 -6.14 -13.19 19.01
CA MET A 383 -7.26 -12.95 18.10
C MET A 383 -7.67 -14.25 17.41
N GLU A 384 -8.97 -14.55 17.44
CA GLU A 384 -9.55 -15.61 16.62
C GLU A 384 -9.73 -15.14 15.16
N TYR A 385 -10.61 -15.83 14.43
CA TYR A 385 -10.99 -15.50 13.06
C TYR A 385 -11.75 -14.17 12.95
N VAL A 386 -11.55 -13.46 11.83
CA VAL A 386 -12.38 -12.32 11.44
C VAL A 386 -13.43 -12.78 10.44
N TYR A 387 -14.69 -12.46 10.73
CA TYR A 387 -15.81 -12.77 9.85
C TYR A 387 -16.22 -11.54 9.06
N ILE A 388 -16.25 -11.66 7.74
CA ILE A 388 -16.64 -10.60 6.81
C ILE A 388 -17.80 -11.08 5.96
N LYS A 389 -18.90 -10.33 5.98
CA LYS A 389 -19.94 -10.44 4.96
C LYS A 389 -19.50 -9.65 3.72
N GLU A 390 -19.45 -10.31 2.56
CA GLU A 390 -19.19 -9.61 1.31
C GLU A 390 -20.26 -8.54 1.04
N ASN A 391 -19.86 -7.46 0.38
CA ASN A 391 -20.76 -6.32 0.14
C ASN A 391 -21.77 -6.60 -0.98
N LYS A 392 -21.44 -7.55 -1.88
CA LYS A 392 -22.19 -7.87 -3.09
C LYS A 392 -22.20 -9.38 -3.31
N SER A 393 -23.33 -9.92 -3.77
CA SER A 393 -23.40 -11.32 -4.20
C SER A 393 -22.66 -11.54 -5.52
N ILE A 394 -22.21 -12.76 -5.79
CA ILE A 394 -21.58 -13.10 -7.09
C ILE A 394 -22.57 -12.87 -8.23
N ALA A 395 -23.85 -13.22 -8.06
CA ALA A 395 -24.88 -13.03 -9.07
C ALA A 395 -25.08 -11.55 -9.43
N GLU A 396 -25.12 -10.66 -8.44
CA GLU A 396 -25.23 -9.23 -8.67
C GLU A 396 -23.98 -8.66 -9.35
N TYR A 397 -22.78 -9.10 -8.92
CA TYR A 397 -21.53 -8.75 -9.58
C TYR A 397 -21.51 -9.15 -11.07
N LEU A 398 -21.92 -10.38 -11.41
CA LEU A 398 -21.99 -10.84 -12.80
C LEU A 398 -22.98 -10.01 -13.63
N ARG A 399 -24.15 -9.66 -13.07
CA ARG A 399 -25.09 -8.74 -13.75
C ARG A 399 -24.47 -7.37 -13.99
N GLN A 400 -23.63 -6.87 -13.08
CA GLN A 400 -22.91 -5.63 -13.27
C GLN A 400 -21.86 -5.74 -14.39
N LEU A 401 -21.16 -6.87 -14.49
CA LEU A 401 -20.22 -7.14 -15.60
C LEU A 401 -20.93 -7.12 -16.97
N ILE A 402 -22.10 -7.76 -17.07
CA ILE A 402 -22.93 -7.72 -18.29
C ILE A 402 -23.26 -6.27 -18.67
N LYS A 403 -23.67 -5.45 -17.70
CA LYS A 403 -23.98 -4.02 -17.93
C LYS A 403 -22.80 -3.19 -18.43
N ILE A 404 -21.55 -3.61 -18.19
CA ILE A 404 -20.35 -2.92 -18.69
C ILE A 404 -19.79 -3.51 -20.00
N GLY A 405 -20.49 -4.52 -20.53
CA GLY A 405 -20.25 -5.16 -21.82
C GLY A 405 -19.34 -6.39 -21.78
N GLU A 406 -19.20 -7.02 -20.61
CA GLU A 406 -18.50 -8.31 -20.49
C GLU A 406 -19.49 -9.47 -20.67
N ASP A 407 -19.00 -10.62 -21.15
CA ASP A 407 -19.76 -11.86 -21.13
C ASP A 407 -19.64 -12.53 -19.75
N ALA A 408 -20.75 -12.89 -19.12
CA ALA A 408 -20.72 -13.55 -17.81
C ALA A 408 -20.20 -14.98 -17.87
N GLU A 409 -20.31 -15.67 -19.02
CA GLU A 409 -19.83 -17.03 -19.19
C GLU A 409 -18.30 -17.12 -19.09
N ASP A 410 -17.59 -16.07 -19.50
CA ASP A 410 -16.13 -15.95 -19.31
C ASP A 410 -15.71 -16.00 -17.83
N TYR A 411 -16.65 -15.78 -16.91
CA TYR A 411 -16.43 -15.78 -15.48
C TYR A 411 -17.06 -17.00 -14.78
N ALA A 412 -17.63 -17.97 -15.50
CA ALA A 412 -18.42 -19.06 -14.92
C ALA A 412 -17.70 -19.87 -13.82
N THR A 413 -16.37 -19.95 -13.86
CA THR A 413 -15.55 -20.63 -12.85
C THR A 413 -15.47 -19.88 -11.51
N ILE A 414 -15.95 -18.63 -11.41
CA ILE A 414 -15.89 -17.80 -10.20
C ILE A 414 -16.48 -18.50 -8.97
N TRP A 415 -17.48 -19.36 -9.17
CA TRP A 415 -18.15 -20.12 -8.11
C TRP A 415 -17.26 -21.20 -7.47
N LYS A 416 -16.17 -21.62 -8.14
CA LYS A 416 -15.22 -22.61 -7.63
C LYS A 416 -14.32 -22.04 -6.52
N TYR A 417 -14.20 -20.72 -6.42
CA TYR A 417 -13.27 -20.05 -5.52
C TYR A 417 -13.93 -19.68 -4.18
N TYR A 418 -14.14 -20.68 -3.33
CA TYR A 418 -14.74 -20.53 -2.00
C TYR A 418 -13.71 -20.44 -0.85
N GLN A 419 -12.45 -20.76 -1.12
CA GLN A 419 -11.34 -20.66 -0.17
C GLN A 419 -10.14 -20.00 -0.86
N GLY A 420 -9.39 -19.20 -0.10
CA GLY A 420 -8.18 -18.53 -0.55
C GLY A 420 -7.04 -18.75 0.43
N GLU A 421 -5.80 -18.65 -0.06
CA GLU A 421 -4.58 -18.64 0.73
C GLU A 421 -3.77 -17.39 0.37
N THR A 422 -3.21 -16.72 1.38
CA THR A 422 -2.39 -15.53 1.16
C THR A 422 -1.09 -15.91 0.46
N GLU A 423 -0.86 -15.31 -0.70
CA GLU A 423 0.37 -15.56 -1.47
C GLU A 423 1.62 -15.10 -0.69
N PRO A 424 2.75 -15.83 -0.85
CA PRO A 424 4.00 -15.47 -0.20
C PRO A 424 4.49 -14.10 -0.67
N ARG A 425 5.24 -13.42 0.20
CA ARG A 425 5.81 -12.11 -0.14
C ARG A 425 6.95 -12.29 -1.14
N PHE A 426 6.92 -11.54 -2.23
CA PHE A 426 8.07 -11.45 -3.12
C PHE A 426 9.28 -10.88 -2.36
N LYS A 427 10.46 -11.50 -2.54
CA LYS A 427 11.65 -11.29 -1.71
C LYS A 427 12.13 -9.83 -1.64
N LEU A 428 11.90 -9.03 -2.70
CA LEU A 428 12.15 -7.58 -2.69
C LEU A 428 11.47 -6.87 -1.50
N TYR A 429 10.32 -7.36 -1.03
CA TYR A 429 9.54 -6.76 0.04
C TYR A 429 9.91 -7.27 1.43
N GLU A 430 10.82 -8.24 1.54
CA GLU A 430 11.44 -8.66 2.78
C GLU A 430 12.50 -7.66 3.22
N TYR A 431 12.74 -7.54 4.52
CA TYR A 431 13.74 -6.60 5.03
C TYR A 431 15.13 -7.20 4.89
N PRO A 432 16.13 -6.44 4.39
CA PRO A 432 17.50 -6.88 4.42
C PRO A 432 17.94 -7.30 5.82
N GLU A 433 18.80 -8.30 5.93
CA GLU A 433 19.37 -8.69 7.21
C GLU A 433 20.27 -7.60 7.77
N LEU A 434 20.24 -7.41 9.09
CA LEU A 434 21.19 -6.52 9.77
C LEU A 434 22.45 -7.30 10.11
N PRO A 435 23.62 -6.64 10.13
CA PRO A 435 24.89 -7.27 10.49
C PRO A 435 25.02 -7.52 12.01
N PHE A 436 23.92 -7.42 12.76
CA PHE A 436 23.84 -7.58 14.20
C PHE A 436 22.44 -8.09 14.60
N GLN A 437 22.35 -8.65 15.79
CA GLN A 437 21.12 -9.11 16.41
C GLN A 437 20.35 -7.94 17.01
N VAL A 438 19.12 -7.73 16.51
CA VAL A 438 18.17 -6.78 17.08
C VAL A 438 17.60 -7.35 18.38
N THR A 439 17.37 -6.48 19.37
CA THR A 439 16.70 -6.87 20.61
C THR A 439 15.36 -7.56 20.38
N LYS A 440 15.09 -8.59 21.19
CA LYS A 440 13.79 -9.27 21.23
C LYS A 440 12.70 -8.43 21.91
N GLN A 441 13.09 -7.40 22.66
CA GLN A 441 12.14 -6.51 23.31
C GLN A 441 11.38 -5.70 22.27
N ILE A 442 10.05 -5.72 22.35
CA ILE A 442 9.17 -4.90 21.52
C ILE A 442 8.76 -3.67 22.33
N SER A 443 9.24 -2.49 21.94
CA SER A 443 8.83 -1.23 22.57
C SER A 443 7.45 -0.77 22.08
N ASN A 444 6.83 0.12 22.84
CA ASN A 444 5.55 0.75 22.50
C ASN A 444 4.40 -0.25 22.29
N LEU A 445 4.45 -1.41 22.93
CA LEU A 445 3.42 -2.45 22.86
C LEU A 445 2.81 -2.68 24.26
N ILE A 446 1.49 -2.64 24.35
CA ILE A 446 0.73 -3.08 25.52
C ILE A 446 -0.19 -4.21 25.06
N ILE A 447 -0.02 -5.38 25.66
CA ILE A 447 -0.88 -6.54 25.45
C ILE A 447 -1.74 -6.65 26.70
N ASN A 448 -2.98 -6.15 26.63
CA ASN A 448 -3.98 -6.44 27.67
C ASN A 448 -4.44 -7.89 27.56
#